data_AF-A0A2I1HU14-F1
#
_entry.id   AF-A0A2I1HU14-F1
#
_cell.length_a   1.000
_cell.length_b   1.000
_cell.length_c   1.000
_cell.angle_alpha   90.00
_cell.angle_beta   90.00
_cell.angle_gamma   90.00
#
_symmetry.space_group_name_H-M   'P 1'
#
loop_
_entity.id
_entity.type
_entity.pdbx_description
1 polymer ?
#
loop_
_entity_poly.entity_id
_entity_poly.type
_entity_poly.pdbx_seq_one_letter_code
_entity_poly.pdbx_strand_id
1 'polypeptide(L)'
;MTCGQQQHHQEEQSLQSLEIQELKSAVSQLSNRLEALTGSNSSHSSDKMIVSITTSVNRSLSPVISRNKGKKLSPMTPSFKKTLRDEVVQIINNLGSRISFDVSQTFSDQKKSINKKLLPAVKAAMNPSIEVYDTEIVNVIKQLHKSRRDIWKITQDGKLDTHSRRQHMTSRRDQVRNLIKCKICQLFLIVYAIN
;
A
#
# COMPACT_ATOMS: atom_id res chain seq x y z
N MET A 1 -34.89 49.08 -25.93
CA MET A 1 -33.80 48.23 -26.47
C MET A 1 -33.68 46.98 -25.60
N THR A 2 -34.47 45.93 -25.85
CA THR A 2 -34.42 44.66 -25.08
C THR A 2 -34.80 43.48 -25.98
N CYS A 3 -34.17 43.37 -27.16
CA CYS A 3 -34.41 42.28 -28.13
C CYS A 3 -33.23 41.29 -28.23
N GLY A 4 -32.05 41.64 -27.71
CA GLY A 4 -30.82 40.86 -27.90
C GLY A 4 -30.48 39.81 -26.82
N GLN A 5 -31.18 39.76 -25.69
CA GLN A 5 -30.81 38.85 -24.57
C GLN A 5 -31.57 37.51 -24.57
N GLN A 6 -32.66 37.38 -25.32
CA GLN A 6 -33.44 36.13 -25.36
C GLN A 6 -32.90 35.09 -26.36
N GLN A 7 -32.21 35.51 -27.42
CA GLN A 7 -31.68 34.57 -28.43
C GLN A 7 -30.47 33.77 -27.93
N HIS A 8 -29.60 34.39 -27.13
CA HIS A 8 -28.37 33.74 -26.64
C HIS A 8 -28.64 32.61 -25.63
N HIS A 9 -29.66 32.75 -24.78
CA HIS A 9 -30.04 31.72 -23.80
C HIS A 9 -30.65 30.47 -24.46
N GLN A 10 -31.27 30.61 -25.63
CA GLN A 10 -31.95 29.51 -26.30
C GLN A 10 -30.99 28.65 -27.11
N GLU A 11 -29.94 29.27 -27.68
CA GLU A 11 -28.90 28.58 -28.43
C GLU A 11 -27.97 27.77 -27.50
N GLU A 12 -27.62 28.33 -26.33
CA GLU A 12 -26.78 27.65 -25.33
C GLU A 12 -27.50 26.45 -24.69
N GLN A 13 -28.81 26.54 -24.45
CA GLN A 13 -29.62 25.41 -24.00
C GLN A 13 -29.72 24.29 -25.06
N SER A 14 -29.75 24.65 -26.35
CA SER A 14 -29.80 23.68 -27.44
C SER A 14 -28.49 22.88 -27.55
N LEU A 15 -27.35 23.55 -27.37
CA LEU A 15 -26.02 22.94 -27.40
C LEU A 15 -25.81 21.99 -26.20
N GLN A 16 -26.24 22.40 -25.01
CA GLN A 16 -26.18 21.54 -23.82
C GLN A 16 -27.06 20.29 -23.98
N SER A 17 -28.22 20.41 -24.61
CA SER A 17 -29.09 19.26 -24.85
C SER A 17 -28.48 18.24 -25.82
N LEU A 18 -27.74 18.72 -26.83
CA LEU A 18 -27.05 17.89 -27.81
C LEU A 18 -25.88 17.13 -27.17
N GLU A 19 -25.08 17.81 -26.35
CA GLU A 19 -23.95 17.20 -25.64
C GLU A 19 -24.42 16.11 -24.66
N ILE A 20 -25.51 16.37 -23.92
CA ILE A 20 -26.13 15.37 -23.03
C ILE A 20 -26.65 14.16 -23.83
N GLN A 21 -27.19 14.38 -25.03
CA GLN A 21 -27.67 13.29 -25.88
C GLN A 21 -26.53 12.43 -26.42
N GLU A 22 -25.41 13.05 -26.81
CA GLU A 22 -24.21 12.35 -27.26
C GLU A 22 -23.59 11.52 -26.13
N LEU A 23 -23.50 12.08 -24.91
CA LEU A 23 -23.06 11.36 -23.72
C LEU A 23 -23.95 10.15 -23.41
N LYS A 24 -25.28 10.30 -23.48
CA LYS A 24 -26.21 9.18 -23.27
C LYS A 24 -26.01 8.06 -24.30
N SER A 25 -25.75 8.42 -25.55
CA SER A 25 -25.44 7.46 -26.61
C SER A 25 -24.13 6.71 -26.32
N ALA A 26 -23.06 7.43 -25.95
CA ALA A 26 -21.77 6.83 -25.62
C ALA A 26 -21.84 5.87 -24.42
N VAL A 27 -22.56 6.24 -23.36
CA VAL A 27 -22.77 5.37 -22.18
C VAL A 27 -23.55 4.12 -22.54
N SER A 28 -24.61 4.24 -23.36
CA SER A 28 -25.39 3.10 -23.84
C SER A 28 -24.51 2.12 -24.65
N GLN A 29 -23.67 2.64 -25.55
CA GLN A 29 -22.73 1.81 -26.32
C GLN A 29 -21.70 1.10 -25.44
N LEU A 30 -21.15 1.79 -24.44
CA LEU A 30 -20.21 1.18 -23.50
C LEU A 30 -20.87 0.08 -22.65
N SER A 31 -22.11 0.31 -22.20
CA SER A 31 -22.88 -0.68 -21.45
C SER A 31 -23.12 -1.94 -22.27
N ASN A 32 -23.52 -1.81 -23.54
CA ASN A 32 -23.73 -2.94 -24.44
C ASN A 32 -22.44 -3.73 -24.71
N ARG A 33 -21.29 -3.05 -24.81
CA ARG A 33 -19.98 -3.73 -24.96
C ARG A 33 -19.57 -4.49 -23.70
N LEU A 34 -19.94 -3.99 -22.52
CA LEU A 34 -19.65 -4.63 -21.24
C LEU A 34 -20.48 -5.92 -21.06
N GLU A 35 -21.77 -5.89 -21.42
CA GLU A 35 -22.64 -7.06 -21.40
C GLU A 35 -22.16 -8.15 -22.39
N ALA A 36 -21.71 -7.76 -23.59
CA ALA A 36 -21.14 -8.70 -24.57
C ALA A 36 -19.87 -9.40 -24.07
N LEU A 37 -19.04 -8.70 -23.28
CA LEU A 37 -17.82 -9.26 -22.67
C LEU A 37 -18.14 -10.16 -21.48
N THR A 38 -19.15 -9.82 -20.68
CA THR A 38 -19.61 -10.64 -19.54
C THR A 38 -20.29 -11.93 -20.00
N GLY A 39 -21.08 -11.89 -21.08
CA GLY A 39 -21.74 -13.07 -21.65
C GLY A 39 -20.78 -14.14 -22.19
N SER A 40 -19.53 -13.76 -22.52
CA SER A 40 -18.52 -14.65 -23.09
C SER A 40 -17.74 -15.48 -22.05
N ASN A 41 -17.89 -15.19 -20.75
CA ASN A 41 -17.10 -15.82 -19.68
C ASN A 41 -17.88 -16.81 -18.80
N SER A 42 -19.15 -17.05 -19.10
CA SER A 42 -20.01 -17.98 -18.33
C SER A 42 -20.15 -19.34 -19.00
N SER A 43 -19.04 -20.05 -19.19
CA SER A 43 -19.10 -21.48 -19.49
C SER A 43 -17.81 -22.17 -19.09
N HIS A 44 -17.67 -22.49 -17.80
CA HIS A 44 -16.99 -23.71 -17.33
C HIS A 44 -17.50 -24.07 -15.93
N SER A 45 -18.61 -24.79 -15.92
CA SER A 45 -19.00 -25.68 -14.83
C SER A 45 -19.14 -27.08 -15.43
N SER A 46 -18.38 -28.07 -14.97
CA SER A 46 -18.86 -29.39 -14.55
C SER A 46 -17.72 -30.39 -14.24
N ASP A 47 -17.75 -30.86 -12.99
CA ASP A 47 -17.76 -32.26 -12.55
C ASP A 47 -16.59 -33.26 -12.73
N LYS A 48 -16.55 -34.12 -11.70
CA LYS A 48 -16.09 -35.53 -11.61
C LYS A 48 -14.73 -35.75 -10.93
N MET A 49 -14.76 -36.30 -9.70
CA MET A 49 -14.55 -37.73 -9.43
C MET A 49 -14.46 -37.96 -7.90
N ILE A 50 -15.49 -38.56 -7.29
CA ILE A 50 -15.40 -39.16 -5.95
C ILE A 50 -14.97 -40.62 -6.16
N VAL A 51 -13.70 -40.92 -5.91
CA VAL A 51 -13.19 -42.30 -5.82
C VAL A 51 -13.22 -42.74 -4.37
N SER A 52 -14.04 -43.74 -4.10
CA SER A 52 -13.99 -44.56 -2.91
C SER A 52 -12.62 -45.22 -2.76
N ILE A 53 -11.95 -44.99 -1.63
CA ILE A 53 -10.86 -45.86 -1.16
C ILE A 53 -11.28 -46.40 0.20
N THR A 54 -11.53 -47.71 0.20
CA THR A 54 -11.72 -48.56 1.36
C THR A 54 -10.44 -48.67 2.20
N THR A 55 -10.63 -48.65 3.52
CA THR A 55 -9.87 -49.37 4.57
C THR A 55 -8.35 -49.22 4.63
N SER A 56 -7.88 -48.45 5.60
CA SER A 56 -6.69 -48.80 6.40
C SER A 56 -6.73 -48.05 7.73
N VAL A 57 -7.06 -48.76 8.80
CA VAL A 57 -6.92 -48.32 10.18
C VAL A 57 -5.42 -48.25 10.46
N ASN A 58 -4.86 -47.05 10.66
CA ASN A 58 -3.69 -46.76 11.51
C ASN A 58 -3.18 -45.32 11.30
N ARG A 59 -3.27 -44.47 12.34
CA ARG A 59 -2.26 -43.48 12.82
C ARG A 59 -2.85 -42.14 13.26
N SER A 60 -2.65 -41.87 14.54
CA SER A 60 -2.47 -40.56 15.22
C SER A 60 -3.38 -39.40 14.83
N LEU A 61 -4.21 -39.00 15.80
CA LEU A 61 -4.91 -37.71 15.84
C LEU A 61 -3.92 -36.57 16.04
N SER A 62 -3.36 -36.05 14.95
CA SER A 62 -2.79 -34.70 14.89
C SER A 62 -3.23 -34.07 13.58
N PRO A 63 -3.89 -32.90 13.58
CA PRO A 63 -4.23 -32.23 12.33
C PRO A 63 -2.93 -31.76 11.67
N VAL A 64 -2.48 -32.48 10.65
CA VAL A 64 -1.41 -32.02 9.78
C VAL A 64 -1.98 -30.89 8.94
N ILE A 65 -1.79 -29.65 9.42
CA ILE A 65 -1.95 -28.47 8.59
C ILE A 65 -0.93 -28.63 7.45
N SER A 66 -1.41 -29.09 6.29
CA SER A 66 -0.66 -29.03 5.04
C SER A 66 -0.43 -27.55 4.76
N ARG A 67 0.70 -27.04 5.27
CA ARG A 67 1.16 -25.68 5.03
C ARG A 67 1.51 -25.66 3.56
N ASN A 68 0.57 -25.19 2.74
CA ASN A 68 0.79 -24.86 1.34
C ASN A 68 2.18 -24.21 1.24
N LYS A 69 3.13 -24.91 0.62
CA LYS A 69 4.47 -24.38 0.37
C LYS A 69 4.31 -23.36 -0.76
N GLY A 70 3.68 -22.23 -0.43
CA GLY A 70 3.61 -21.06 -1.28
C GLY A 70 5.04 -20.70 -1.65
N LYS A 71 5.25 -20.36 -2.92
CA LYS A 71 6.53 -19.91 -3.49
C LYS A 71 7.19 -18.96 -2.48
N LYS A 72 8.27 -19.44 -1.85
CA LYS A 72 9.00 -18.69 -0.84
C LYS A 72 9.93 -17.73 -1.58
N LEU A 73 9.50 -16.49 -1.77
CA LEU A 73 10.31 -15.37 -2.24
C LEU A 73 11.57 -15.32 -1.37
N SER A 74 12.69 -15.02 -2.03
CA SER A 74 13.99 -14.89 -1.38
C SER A 74 13.96 -13.82 -0.28
N PRO A 75 14.77 -13.98 0.79
CA PRO A 75 14.94 -12.96 1.81
C PRO A 75 15.31 -11.61 1.18
N MET A 76 14.57 -10.58 1.58
CA MET A 76 14.66 -9.23 1.03
C MET A 76 16.03 -8.58 1.31
N THR A 77 16.71 -8.04 0.30
CA THR A 77 17.95 -7.27 0.50
C THR A 77 17.65 -5.94 1.23
N PRO A 78 18.61 -5.39 2.01
CA PRO A 78 18.37 -4.16 2.77
C PRO A 78 18.10 -2.94 1.86
N SER A 79 18.71 -2.88 0.68
CA SER A 79 18.45 -1.84 -0.33
C SER A 79 17.01 -1.94 -0.85
N PHE A 80 16.56 -3.13 -1.23
CA PHE A 80 15.20 -3.36 -1.69
C PHE A 80 14.17 -3.04 -0.59
N LYS A 81 14.47 -3.37 0.68
CA LYS A 81 13.63 -3.00 1.82
C LYS A 81 13.47 -1.50 1.99
N LYS A 82 14.53 -0.74 1.69
CA LYS A 82 14.46 0.73 1.69
C LYS A 82 13.56 1.23 0.56
N THR A 83 13.77 0.75 -0.67
CA THR A 83 12.94 1.12 -1.82
C THR A 83 11.46 0.83 -1.60
N LEU A 84 11.11 -0.36 -1.10
CA LEU A 84 9.73 -0.71 -0.76
C LEU A 84 9.14 0.26 0.27
N ARG A 85 9.91 0.60 1.31
CA ARG A 85 9.44 1.53 2.34
C ARG A 85 9.15 2.89 1.75
N ASP A 86 10.09 3.42 0.97
CA ASP A 86 9.99 4.75 0.38
C ASP A 86 8.79 4.82 -0.58
N GLU A 87 8.60 3.80 -1.41
CA GLU A 87 7.47 3.67 -2.32
C GLU A 87 6.12 3.58 -1.58
N VAL A 88 5.99 2.69 -0.59
CA VAL A 88 4.77 2.55 0.21
C VAL A 88 4.44 3.85 0.95
N VAL A 89 5.44 4.53 1.52
CA VAL A 89 5.25 5.82 2.18
C VAL A 89 4.77 6.88 1.20
N GLN A 90 5.38 6.96 0.03
CA GLN A 90 4.99 7.90 -1.02
C GLN A 90 3.55 7.66 -1.47
N ILE A 91 3.17 6.40 -1.74
CA ILE A 91 1.81 6.04 -2.12
C ILE A 91 0.84 6.48 -1.02
N ILE A 92 1.08 6.10 0.23
CA ILE A 92 0.19 6.44 1.36
C ILE A 92 0.05 7.95 1.56
N ASN A 93 1.11 8.73 1.31
CA ASN A 93 1.05 10.19 1.38
C ASN A 93 0.18 10.80 0.28
N ASN A 94 0.17 10.17 -0.90
CA ASN A 94 -0.60 10.61 -2.06
C ASN A 94 -2.04 10.07 -2.07
N LEU A 95 -2.33 9.02 -1.28
CA LEU A 95 -3.69 8.52 -1.09
C LEU A 95 -4.51 9.53 -0.28
N GLY A 96 -5.76 9.74 -0.70
CA GLY A 96 -6.68 10.63 0.01
C GLY A 96 -6.98 10.16 1.45
N SER A 97 -7.40 11.11 2.30
CA SER A 97 -7.72 10.87 3.72
C SER A 97 -8.78 9.79 3.97
N ARG A 98 -9.61 9.47 2.97
CA ARG A 98 -10.64 8.42 3.04
C ARG A 98 -10.07 6.99 2.99
N ILE A 99 -8.88 6.81 2.41
CA ILE A 99 -8.24 5.50 2.22
C ILE A 99 -7.08 5.31 3.20
N SER A 100 -6.61 6.39 3.85
CA SER A 100 -5.54 6.35 4.83
C SER A 100 -5.99 5.85 6.22
N PHE A 101 -5.02 5.60 7.09
CA PHE A 101 -5.24 5.24 8.49
C PHE A 101 -5.28 6.50 9.38
N ASP A 102 -6.02 6.42 10.47
CA ASP A 102 -6.13 7.51 11.44
C ASP A 102 -5.17 7.28 12.63
N VAL A 103 -4.36 8.30 12.92
CA VAL A 103 -3.30 8.27 13.93
C VAL A 103 -3.84 8.29 15.36
N SER A 104 -5.08 8.74 15.57
CA SER A 104 -5.71 8.85 16.89
C SER A 104 -6.14 7.50 17.45
N GLN A 105 -6.44 6.51 16.61
CA GLN A 105 -6.80 5.14 17.02
C GLN A 105 -5.63 4.15 16.91
N THR A 106 -5.73 3.01 17.59
CA THR A 106 -4.68 2.00 17.53
C THR A 106 -4.67 1.26 16.19
N PHE A 107 -3.51 0.74 15.81
CA PHE A 107 -3.37 -0.04 14.58
C PHE A 107 -4.28 -1.29 14.60
N SER A 108 -4.45 -1.92 15.77
CA SER A 108 -5.28 -3.11 15.93
C SER A 108 -6.74 -2.84 15.59
N ASP A 109 -7.28 -1.70 16.03
CA ASP A 109 -8.67 -1.30 15.79
C ASP A 109 -8.93 -1.08 14.29
N GLN A 110 -7.96 -0.48 13.60
CA GLN A 110 -8.07 -0.17 12.18
C GLN A 110 -7.60 -1.30 11.25
N LYS A 111 -7.00 -2.37 11.79
CA LYS A 111 -6.35 -3.45 11.02
C LYS A 111 -7.26 -4.05 9.96
N LYS A 112 -8.54 -4.26 10.29
CA LYS A 112 -9.54 -4.81 9.36
C LYS A 112 -9.79 -3.86 8.18
N SER A 113 -9.91 -2.56 8.45
CA SER A 113 -10.07 -1.53 7.41
C SER A 113 -8.82 -1.41 6.55
N ILE A 114 -7.63 -1.42 7.17
CA ILE A 114 -6.34 -1.38 6.48
C ILE A 114 -6.21 -2.55 5.51
N ASN A 115 -6.47 -3.77 5.96
CA ASN A 115 -6.37 -4.96 5.10
C ASN A 115 -7.41 -4.97 3.97
N LYS A 116 -8.62 -4.43 4.20
CA LYS A 116 -9.70 -4.44 3.21
C LYS A 116 -9.60 -3.30 2.20
N LYS A 117 -9.11 -2.13 2.60
CA LYS A 117 -9.13 -0.90 1.79
C LYS A 117 -7.73 -0.44 1.41
N LEU A 118 -6.88 -0.19 2.40
CA LEU A 118 -5.57 0.43 2.18
C LEU A 118 -4.59 -0.52 1.51
N LEU A 119 -4.53 -1.79 1.94
CA LEU A 119 -3.60 -2.77 1.37
C LEU A 119 -3.86 -2.99 -0.14
N PRO A 120 -5.10 -3.25 -0.60
CA PRO A 120 -5.39 -3.34 -2.04
C PRO A 120 -5.05 -2.06 -2.80
N ALA A 121 -5.33 -0.88 -2.23
CA ALA A 121 -5.02 0.40 -2.86
C ALA A 121 -3.50 0.62 -3.02
N VAL A 122 -2.72 0.30 -1.98
CA VAL A 122 -1.26 0.38 -2.03
C VAL A 122 -0.72 -0.59 -3.07
N LYS A 123 -1.19 -1.85 -3.06
CA LYS A 123 -0.76 -2.86 -4.00
C LYS A 123 -1.09 -2.53 -5.46
N ALA A 124 -2.23 -1.88 -5.70
CA ALA A 124 -2.62 -1.43 -7.04
C ALA A 124 -1.79 -0.24 -7.55
N ALA A 125 -1.29 0.61 -6.64
CA ALA A 125 -0.48 1.78 -6.98
C ALA A 125 1.04 1.51 -6.99
N MET A 126 1.47 0.37 -6.46
CA MET A 126 2.88 -0.05 -6.45
C MET A 126 3.36 -0.46 -7.85
N ASN A 127 4.66 -0.33 -8.08
CA ASN A 127 5.30 -0.77 -9.30
C ASN A 127 5.18 -2.30 -9.46
N PRO A 128 4.64 -2.80 -10.59
CA PRO A 128 4.43 -4.23 -10.81
C PRO A 128 5.72 -5.05 -10.83
N SER A 129 6.88 -4.43 -11.07
CA SER A 129 8.19 -5.10 -11.03
C SER A 129 8.65 -5.47 -9.61
N ILE A 130 7.97 -4.96 -8.59
CA ILE A 130 8.30 -5.16 -7.17
C ILE A 130 7.42 -6.29 -6.62
N GLU A 131 7.91 -7.53 -6.69
CA GLU A 131 7.24 -8.68 -6.08
C GLU A 131 7.46 -8.69 -4.57
N VAL A 132 6.41 -8.35 -3.82
CA VAL A 132 6.45 -8.25 -2.36
C VAL A 132 5.25 -8.94 -1.73
N TYR A 133 5.48 -9.60 -0.60
CA TYR A 133 4.41 -10.18 0.20
C TYR A 133 3.53 -9.10 0.83
N ASP A 134 2.22 -9.35 0.83
CA ASP A 134 1.24 -8.51 1.53
C ASP A 134 1.64 -8.26 3.00
N THR A 135 2.28 -9.24 3.66
CA THR A 135 2.78 -9.11 5.03
C THR A 135 3.86 -8.05 5.19
N GLU A 136 4.74 -7.89 4.21
CA GLU A 136 5.80 -6.87 4.24
C GLU A 136 5.19 -5.48 4.04
N ILE A 137 4.24 -5.34 3.11
CA ILE A 137 3.50 -4.09 2.91
C ILE A 137 2.78 -3.68 4.20
N VAL A 138 2.03 -4.61 4.82
CA VAL A 138 1.34 -4.37 6.10
C VAL A 138 2.32 -4.02 7.22
N ASN A 139 3.50 -4.65 7.26
CA ASN A 139 4.54 -4.31 8.24
C ASN A 139 5.06 -2.88 8.06
N VAL A 140 5.25 -2.43 6.82
CA VAL A 140 5.63 -1.04 6.52
C VAL A 140 4.52 -0.08 6.96
N ILE A 141 3.26 -0.36 6.60
CA ILE A 141 2.09 0.44 7.01
C ILE A 141 2.03 0.54 8.54
N LYS A 142 2.20 -0.60 9.24
CA LYS A 142 2.20 -0.64 10.72
C LYS A 142 3.29 0.21 11.34
N GLN A 143 4.50 0.16 10.77
CA GLN A 143 5.62 0.97 11.27
C GLN A 143 5.40 2.46 10.99
N LEU A 144 4.82 2.80 9.84
CA LEU A 144 4.47 4.17 9.50
C LEU A 144 3.40 4.72 10.44
N HIS A 145 2.35 3.93 10.74
CA HIS A 145 1.32 4.28 11.73
C HIS A 145 1.95 4.53 13.11
N LYS A 146 2.81 3.63 13.57
CA LYS A 146 3.51 3.78 14.85
C LYS A 146 4.30 5.09 14.91
N SER A 147 5.14 5.35 13.90
CA SER A 147 5.94 6.58 13.83
C SER A 147 5.06 7.84 13.87
N ARG A 148 4.01 7.89 13.05
CA ARG A 148 3.08 9.04 13.02
C ARG A 148 2.33 9.22 14.32
N ARG A 149 1.90 8.12 14.96
CA ARG A 149 1.21 8.16 16.25
C ARG A 149 2.14 8.64 17.37
N ASP A 150 3.40 8.23 17.37
CA ASP A 150 4.40 8.69 18.35
C ASP A 150 4.61 10.21 18.22
N ILE A 151 4.77 10.72 16.99
CA ILE A 151 4.87 12.16 16.71
C ILE A 151 3.58 12.88 17.13
N TRP A 152 2.42 12.32 16.80
CA TRP A 152 1.12 12.88 17.16
C TRP A 152 0.97 13.02 18.67
N LYS A 153 1.32 11.99 19.46
CA LYS A 153 1.31 12.04 20.94
C LYS A 153 2.22 13.14 21.49
N ILE A 154 3.45 13.23 20.98
CA ILE A 154 4.41 14.27 21.39
C ILE A 154 3.89 15.67 21.09
N THR A 155 3.19 15.81 19.95
CA THR A 155 2.56 17.07 19.54
C THR A 155 1.38 17.42 20.45
N GLN A 156 0.54 16.44 20.80
CA GLN A 156 -0.57 16.61 21.75
C GLN A 156 -0.07 17.01 23.15
N ASP A 157 1.06 16.45 23.60
CA ASP A 157 1.67 16.80 24.88
C ASP A 157 2.32 18.19 24.90
N GLY A 158 2.32 18.93 23.78
CA GLY A 158 2.96 20.24 23.65
C GLY A 158 4.50 20.20 23.71
N LYS A 159 5.10 19.00 23.61
CA LYS A 159 6.54 18.76 23.83
C LYS A 159 7.35 18.63 22.54
N LEU A 160 6.78 19.02 21.40
CA LEU A 160 7.41 18.84 20.09
C LEU A 160 8.79 19.49 19.99
N ASP A 161 8.96 20.72 20.51
CA ASP A 161 10.26 21.42 20.51
C ASP A 161 11.31 20.66 21.33
N THR A 162 10.95 20.23 22.53
CA THR A 162 11.87 19.48 23.42
C THR A 162 12.28 18.14 22.82
N HIS A 163 11.36 17.46 22.13
CA HIS A 163 11.64 16.21 21.45
C HIS A 163 12.56 16.43 20.25
N SER A 164 12.30 17.46 19.44
CA SER A 164 13.14 17.85 18.29
C SER A 164 14.56 18.20 18.75
N ARG A 165 14.69 19.02 19.80
CA ARG A 165 15.99 19.38 20.39
C ARG A 165 16.75 18.14 20.86
N ARG A 166 16.07 17.20 21.53
CA ARG A 166 16.69 15.93 21.96
C ARG A 166 17.14 15.08 20.77
N GLN A 167 16.31 14.94 19.73
CA GLN A 167 16.68 14.19 18.52
C GLN A 167 17.92 14.80 17.84
N HIS A 168 17.97 16.13 17.71
CA HIS A 168 19.12 16.84 17.14
C HIS A 168 20.40 16.57 17.93
N MET A 169 20.34 16.63 19.26
CA MET A 169 21.50 16.31 20.11
C MET A 169 21.96 14.85 19.97
N THR A 170 21.02 13.90 19.91
CA THR A 170 21.36 12.48 19.70
C THR A 170 22.00 12.25 18.33
N SER A 171 21.46 12.87 17.27
CA SER A 171 22.01 12.78 15.91
C SER A 171 23.45 13.31 15.84
N ARG A 172 23.74 14.46 16.45
CA ARG A 172 25.11 15.01 16.54
C ARG A 172 26.06 14.06 17.26
N ARG A 173 25.61 13.42 18.36
CA ARG A 173 26.42 12.43 19.09
C ARG A 173 26.72 11.19 18.23
N ASP A 174 25.74 10.71 17.47
CA ASP A 174 25.91 9.57 16.59
C ASP A 174 26.85 9.90 15.41
N GLN A 175 26.76 11.10 14.84
CA GLN A 175 27.69 11.58 13.82
C GLN A 175 29.13 11.60 14.34
N VAL A 176 29.34 12.15 15.54
CA VAL A 176 30.66 12.16 16.21
C VAL A 176 31.15 10.74 16.48
N ARG A 177 30.29 9.85 16.99
CA ARG A 177 30.64 8.44 17.23
C ARG A 177 31.04 7.72 15.95
N ASN A 178 30.33 7.96 14.85
CA ASN A 178 30.63 7.36 13.55
C ASN A 178 31.95 7.90 12.97
N LEU A 179 32.23 9.19 13.13
CA LEU A 179 33.50 9.79 12.71
C LEU A 179 34.68 9.21 13.49
N ILE A 180 34.54 9.05 14.81
CA ILE A 180 35.57 8.44 15.67
C ILE A 180 35.80 6.98 15.27
N LYS A 181 34.73 6.19 15.08
CA LYS A 181 34.85 4.80 14.59
C LYS A 181 35.58 4.72 13.27
N CYS A 182 35.27 5.62 12.32
CA CYS A 182 35.90 5.64 11.01
C CYS A 182 37.41 5.99 11.10
N LYS A 183 37.78 6.96 11.94
CA LYS A 183 39.18 7.31 12.21
C LYS A 183 39.97 6.18 12.89
N ILE A 184 39.36 5.48 13.85
CA ILE A 184 39.98 4.34 14.51
C ILE A 184 40.21 3.20 13.50
N CYS A 185 39.23 2.88 12.63
CA CYS A 185 39.42 1.89 11.57
C CYS A 185 40.51 2.30 10.58
N GLN A 186 40.60 3.57 10.19
CA GLN A 186 41.68 4.05 9.32
C GLN A 186 43.06 3.94 9.97
N LEU A 187 43.20 4.30 11.26
CA LEU A 187 44.44 4.12 12.00
C LEU A 187 44.83 2.64 12.11
N PHE A 188 43.86 1.75 12.35
CA PHE A 188 44.11 0.31 12.41
C PHE A 188 44.57 -0.26 11.07
N LEU A 189 43.99 0.21 9.95
CA LEU A 189 44.43 -0.17 8.60
C LEU A 189 45.82 0.36 8.27
N ILE A 190 46.15 1.60 8.66
CA ILE A 190 47.49 2.18 8.44
C ILE A 190 48.54 1.43 9.25
N VAL A 191 48.27 1.11 10.52
CA VAL A 191 49.20 0.36 11.38
C VAL A 191 49.38 -1.08 10.88
N TYR A 192 48.33 -1.72 10.36
CA TYR A 192 48.40 -3.07 9.79
C TYR A 192 49.09 -3.11 8.42
N ALA A 193 49.07 -2.01 7.65
CA ALA A 193 49.74 -1.93 6.35
C ALA A 193 51.23 -1.57 6.42
N ILE A 194 51.72 -1.12 7.59
CA ILE A 194 53.12 -0.75 7.83
C ILE A 194 53.91 -1.89 8.51
N ASN A 195 53.23 -2.90 9.07
CA ASN A 195 53.85 -4.16 9.53
C ASN A 195 53.81 -5.22 8.43
#